data_AF-A0A5K0V904-F1
#
_entry.id   AF-A0A5K0V904-F1
#
_cell.length_a   1.000
_cell.length_b   1.000
_cell.length_c   1.000
_cell.angle_alpha   90.00
_cell.angle_beta   90.00
_cell.angle_gamma   90.00
#
_symmetry.space_group_name_H-M   'P 1'
#
loop_
_entity.id
_entity.type
_entity.pdbx_description
1 polymer ?
#
loop_
_entity_poly.entity_id
_entity_poly.type
_entity_poly.pdbx_seq_one_letter_code
_entity_poly.pdbx_strand_id
1 'polypeptide(L)' 'VVVPSRIVQMEEAIRSRDFASFASLTCADSNQFHAVCLDTSPPIFYMNDTSHRHVPILCLLLLLNTLAGAL' A
#
# COMPACT_ATOMS: atom_id res chain seq x y z
N VAL A 1 13.61 1.21 12.06
CA VAL A 1 13.25 1.97 10.83
C VAL A 1 12.56 0.99 9.90
N VAL A 2 11.29 1.22 9.53
CA VAL A 2 10.47 0.21 8.82
C VAL A 2 10.76 0.19 7.31
N VAL A 3 11.13 1.33 6.74
CA VAL A 3 11.33 1.52 5.29
C VAL A 3 12.41 0.59 4.69
N PRO A 4 13.63 0.45 5.26
CA PRO A 4 14.66 -0.39 4.65
C PRO A 4 14.23 -1.86 4.51
N SER A 5 13.47 -2.39 5.46
CA SER A 5 12.93 -3.76 5.40
C SER A 5 11.89 -3.92 4.29
N ARG A 6 11.04 -2.91 4.07
CA ARG A 6 10.02 -2.94 3.02
C ARG A 6 10.60 -2.87 1.63
N ILE A 7 11.70 -2.13 1.43
CA ILE A 7 12.39 -2.06 0.14
C ILE A 7 12.86 -3.46 -0.28
N VAL A 8 13.52 -4.20 0.62
CA VAL A 8 13.98 -5.57 0.32
C VAL A 8 12.80 -6.50 -0.01
N GLN A 9 11.71 -6.40 0.74
CA GLN A 9 10.50 -7.20 0.50
C GLN A 9 9.84 -6.84 -0.85
N MET A 10 9.84 -5.55 -1.21
CA MET A 10 9.28 -5.08 -2.48
C MET A 10 10.13 -5.54 -3.67
N GLU A 11 11.46 -5.45 -3.57
CA GLU A 11 12.39 -5.95 -4.58
C GLU A 11 12.19 -7.44 -4.82
N GLU A 12 12.03 -8.23 -3.75
CA GLU A 12 11.78 -9.66 -3.88
C GLU A 12 10.41 -9.95 -4.49
N ALA A 13 9.36 -9.23 -4.08
CA ALA A 13 8.02 -9.38 -4.66
C ALA A 13 8.01 -9.05 -6.17
N ILE A 14 8.77 -8.05 -6.61
CA ILE A 14 8.90 -7.71 -8.04
C ILE A 14 9.68 -8.81 -8.77
N ARG A 15 10.78 -9.30 -8.18
CA ARG A 15 11.63 -10.35 -8.78
C ARG A 15 10.88 -11.67 -8.95
N SER A 16 10.14 -12.07 -7.92
CA SER A 16 9.33 -13.30 -7.92
C SER A 16 8.01 -13.15 -8.69
N ARG A 17 7.66 -11.93 -9.13
CA ARG A 17 6.36 -11.57 -9.71
C ARG A 17 5.20 -11.89 -8.77
N ASP A 18 5.44 -11.83 -7.47
CA ASP A 18 4.43 -12.01 -6.44
C ASP A 18 3.58 -10.74 -6.31
N PHE A 19 2.46 -10.75 -7.02
CA PHE A 19 1.50 -9.66 -7.00
C PHE A 19 0.83 -9.48 -5.62
N ALA A 20 0.68 -10.53 -4.82
CA ALA A 20 0.03 -10.44 -3.50
C ALA A 20 0.90 -9.64 -2.55
N SER A 21 2.17 -10.04 -2.44
CA SER A 21 3.14 -9.32 -1.61
C SER A 21 3.33 -7.88 -2.11
N PHE A 22 3.44 -7.69 -3.42
CA PHE A 22 3.54 -6.36 -4.03
C PHE A 22 2.35 -5.45 -3.69
N ALA A 23 1.11 -5.95 -3.86
CA ALA A 23 -0.10 -5.18 -3.59
C ALA A 23 -0.24 -4.83 -2.11
N SER A 24 0.03 -5.81 -1.23
CA SER A 24 0.00 -5.60 0.22
C SER A 24 0.99 -4.53 0.67
N LEU A 25 2.24 -4.64 0.21
CA LEU A 25 3.30 -3.68 0.54
C LEU A 25 2.99 -2.28 0.00
N THR A 26 2.49 -2.17 -1.24
CA THR A 26 2.15 -0.89 -1.87
C THR A 26 1.03 -0.17 -1.11
N CYS A 27 -0.02 -0.89 -0.71
CA CYS A 27 -1.11 -0.34 0.07
C CYS A 27 -0.67 0.13 1.47
N ALA A 28 0.15 -0.67 2.15
CA ALA A 28 0.67 -0.32 3.47
C ALA A 28 1.60 0.91 3.41
N ASP A 29 2.41 1.04 2.36
CA ASP A 29 3.37 2.13 2.21
C ASP A 29 2.68 3.46 1.87
N SER A 30 1.69 3.43 0.96
CA SER A 30 0.86 4.60 0.62
C SER A 30 0.14 5.17 1.86
N ASN A 31 -0.47 4.29 2.68
CA ASN A 31 -1.13 4.71 3.91
C ASN A 31 -0.16 5.33 4.92
N GLN A 32 1.04 4.75 5.06
CA GLN A 32 2.04 5.29 5.97
C GLN A 32 2.58 6.64 5.50
N PHE A 33 2.76 6.86 4.20
CA PHE A 33 3.13 8.16 3.65
C PHE A 33 2.11 9.24 4.03
N HIS A 34 0.81 8.98 3.82
CA HIS A 34 -0.24 9.92 4.19
C HIS A 34 -0.37 10.12 5.71
N ALA A 35 -0.08 9.11 6.52
CA ALA A 35 -0.02 9.25 7.98
C ALA A 35 1.11 10.19 8.43
N VAL A 36 2.29 10.11 7.80
CA VAL A 36 3.40 11.04 8.07
C VAL A 36 3.04 12.46 7.64
N CYS A 37 2.37 12.64 6.49
CA CYS A 37 1.87 13.96 6.07
C CYS A 37 0.90 14.56 7.11
N LEU A 38 0.05 13.73 7.72
CA LEU A 38 -0.88 14.18 8.76
C LEU A 38 -0.18 14.55 10.08
N ASP A 39 0.95 13.90 10.40
CA ASP A 39 1.76 14.15 11.60
C ASP A 39 2.62 15.44 11.51
N THR A 40 2.66 16.08 10.35
CA THR A 40 3.38 17.36 10.18
C THR A 40 2.66 18.55 10.82
N SER A 41 3.40 19.62 11.12
CA SER A 41 2.85 20.86 11.67
C SER A 41 3.25 22.07 10.81
N PRO A 42 2.33 22.66 10.01
CA PRO A 42 0.90 22.34 9.91
C PRO A 42 0.64 21.02 9.16
N PRO A 43 -0.48 20.32 9.44
CA PRO A 43 -0.80 19.04 8.81
C PRO A 43 -1.05 19.19 7.30
N ILE A 44 -0.54 18.24 6.51
CA ILE A 44 -0.66 18.20 5.06
C ILE A 44 -1.73 17.17 4.65
N PHE A 45 -2.80 17.65 4.02
CA PHE A 45 -3.90 16.80 3.55
C PHE A 45 -3.82 16.58 2.02
N TYR A 46 -3.34 15.40 1.62
CA TYR A 46 -3.36 14.98 0.21
C TYR A 46 -4.62 14.19 -0.17
N MET A 47 -5.16 13.40 0.76
CA MET A 47 -6.34 12.57 0.51
C MET A 47 -7.62 13.38 0.77
N ASN A 48 -8.59 13.24 -0.14
CA ASN A 48 -9.95 13.78 0.03
C ASN A 48 -10.96 12.64 0.28
N ASP A 49 -12.23 12.97 0.53
CA ASP A 49 -13.29 11.97 0.77
C ASP A 49 -13.43 10.93 -0.34
N THR A 50 -13.21 11.33 -1.59
CA THR A 50 -13.16 10.40 -2.73
C THR A 50 -12.00 9.42 -2.55
N SER A 51 -10.79 9.90 -2.27
CA SER A 51 -9.62 9.05 -2.02
C SER A 51 -9.85 8.08 -0.85
N HIS A 52 -10.41 8.56 0.27
CA HIS A 52 -10.70 7.73 1.44
C HIS A 52 -11.73 6.62 1.15
N ARG A 53 -12.64 6.83 0.21
CA ARG A 53 -13.59 5.79 -0.23
C ARG A 53 -12.94 4.76 -1.16
N HIS A 54 -12.12 5.20 -2.10
CA HIS A 54 -11.61 4.33 -3.17
C HIS A 54 -10.38 3.52 -2.76
N VAL A 55 -9.48 4.09 -1.94
CA VAL A 55 -8.23 3.41 -1.53
C VAL A 55 -8.47 2.09 -0.79
N PRO A 56 -9.35 2.02 0.23
CA PRO A 56 -9.63 0.74 0.91
C PRO A 56 -10.26 -0.30 0.00
N ILE A 57 -11.17 0.13 -0.88
CA ILE A 57 -11.85 -0.75 -1.85
C ILE A 57 -10.83 -1.33 -2.83
N LEU A 58 -9.95 -0.49 -3.38
CA LEU A 58 -8.90 -0.91 -4.30
C LEU A 58 -7.91 -1.86 -3.61
N CYS A 59 -7.42 -1.51 -2.42
CA CYS A 59 -6.47 -2.35 -1.68
C CYS A 59 -7.06 -3.72 -1.34
N LEU A 60 -8.34 -3.78 -0.95
CA LEU A 60 -9.04 -5.03 -0.72
C LEU A 60 -9.21 -5.83 -2.02
N LEU A 61 -9.62 -5.17 -3.11
CA LEU A 61 -9.81 -5.82 -4.41
C LEU A 61 -8.51 -6.44 -4.94
N LEU A 62 -7.38 -5.74 -4.81
CA LEU A 62 -6.07 -6.22 -5.22
C LEU A 62 -5.64 -7.48 -4.44
N LEU A 63 -5.91 -7.51 -3.13
CA LEU A 63 -5.67 -8.69 -2.30
C LEU A 63 -6.57 -9.86 -2.68
N LEU A 64 -7.87 -9.61 -2.92
CA LEU A 64 -8.83 -10.65 -3.30
C LEU A 64 -8.57 -11.25 -4.69
N ASN A 65 -8.17 -10.45 -5.68
CA ASN A 65 -7.84 -10.97 -7.02
C ASN A 65 -6.65 -11.92 -7.00
N THR A 66 -5.72 -11.75 -6.05
CA THR A 66 -4.58 -12.66 -5.93
C THR A 66 -4.96 -14.01 -5.33
N LEU A 67 -5.94 -14.05 -4.42
CA LEU A 67 -6.52 -15.30 -3.92
C LEU A 67 -7.32 -16.03 -5.02
N ALA A 68 -7.98 -15.30 -5.91
CA ALA A 68 -8.73 -15.87 -7.01
C ALA A 68 -7.84 -16.41 -8.15
N GLY A 69 -6.68 -15.80 -8.40
CA GLY A 69 -5.70 -16.28 -9.39
C GLY A 69 -4.78 -17.42 -8.91
N ALA A 70 -4.85 -17.78 -7.62
CA ALA A 70 -4.12 -18.88 -7.01
C ALA A 70 -4.94 -20.18 -6.87
N LEU A 71 -6.21 -20.17 -7.32
CA LEU A 71 -7.10 -21.33 -7.50
C LEU A 71 -7.13 -21.74 -8.98
#